data_AF-A0AAE3VVQ0-F1
#
_entry.id   AF-A0AAE3VVQ0-F1
#
_cell.length_a   1.000
_cell.length_b   1.000
_cell.length_c   1.000
_cell.angle_alpha   90.00
_cell.angle_beta   90.00
_cell.angle_gamma   90.00
#
_symmetry.space_group_name_H-M   'P 1'
#
loop_
_entity.id
_entity.type
_entity.pdbx_description
1 polymer ?
#
loop_
_entity_poly.entity_id
_entity_poly.type
_entity_poly.pdbx_seq_one_letter_code
_entity_poly.pdbx_strand_id
1 'polypeptide(L)' 'MRRLKRRRLKRRRRMRANGFEYLLMVDALRDVLYGGTHEGYTKIAVGVRARLPFRVLTMTDPGRVVIDVAHRW' A
#
# COMPACT_ATOMS: atom_id res chain seq x y z
N MET A 1 -39.12 15.05 7.39
CA MET A 1 -38.45 13.77 7.05
C MET A 1 -37.28 14.04 6.10
N ARG A 2 -36.02 13.96 6.58
CA ARG A 2 -34.82 14.24 5.77
C ARG A 2 -34.16 12.93 5.31
N ARG A 3 -34.17 12.70 3.99
CA ARG A 3 -33.53 11.55 3.32
C ARG A 3 -32.02 11.81 3.26
N LEU A 4 -31.25 11.28 4.20
CA LEU A 4 -29.78 11.34 4.16
C LEU A 4 -29.27 10.49 2.99
N LYS A 5 -28.76 11.14 1.93
CA LYS A 5 -28.02 10.50 0.85
C LYS A 5 -26.80 9.79 1.45
N ARG A 6 -26.78 8.46 1.37
CA ARG A 6 -25.61 7.63 1.69
C ARG A 6 -24.46 7.98 0.74
N ARG A 7 -23.63 8.96 1.12
CA ARG A 7 -22.31 9.15 0.54
C ARG A 7 -21.49 7.90 0.88
N ARG A 8 -21.28 7.04 -0.12
CA ARG A 8 -20.36 5.89 -0.04
C ARG A 8 -18.95 6.44 0.07
N LEU A 9 -18.57 6.82 1.28
CA LEU A 9 -17.22 7.24 1.62
C LEU A 9 -16.32 6.04 1.32
N LYS A 10 -15.53 6.10 0.24
CA LYS A 10 -14.40 5.20 0.02
C LYS A 10 -13.46 5.39 1.22
N ARG A 11 -13.70 4.64 2.30
CA ARG A 11 -12.86 4.62 3.50
C ARG A 11 -11.47 4.19 3.05
N ARG A 12 -10.57 5.16 2.90
CA ARG A 12 -9.14 4.95 2.78
C ARG A 12 -8.71 4.19 4.03
N ARG A 13 -8.44 2.88 3.91
CA ARG A 13 -7.78 2.13 4.99
C ARG A 13 -6.33 2.60 5.01
N ARG A 14 -6.07 3.69 5.75
CA ARG A 14 -4.72 4.00 6.22
C ARG A 14 -4.40 2.97 7.30
N MET A 15 -3.42 2.12 7.05
CA MET A 15 -2.90 1.21 8.06
C MET A 15 -1.58 1.78 8.55
N ARG A 16 -1.46 1.95 9.87
CA ARG A 16 -0.22 2.37 10.53
C ARG A 16 0.41 1.14 11.17
N ALA A 17 1.53 0.70 10.65
CA ALA A 17 2.40 -0.29 11.27
C ALA A 17 3.82 0.30 11.33
N ASN A 18 4.41 0.33 12.52
CA ASN A 18 5.81 0.69 12.76
C ASN A 18 6.27 2.04 12.17
N GLY A 19 5.45 3.09 12.23
CA GLY A 19 5.83 4.44 11.80
C GLY A 19 5.75 4.72 10.29
N PHE A 20 5.37 3.73 9.48
CA PHE A 20 5.20 3.88 8.03
C PHE A 20 3.72 4.04 7.67
N GLU A 21 3.40 5.05 6.84
CA GLU A 21 2.04 5.23 6.30
C GLU A 21 1.86 4.39 5.04
N TYR A 22 0.98 3.38 5.10
CA TYR A 22 0.63 2.55 3.96
C TYR A 22 -0.74 2.95 3.40
N LEU A 23 -0.79 3.22 2.09
CA LEU A 23 -2.04 3.46 1.36
C LEU A 23 -2.43 2.21 0.57
N LEU A 24 -3.16 1.29 1.20
CA LEU A 24 -3.72 0.13 0.49
C LEU A 24 -4.98 0.57 -0.28
N MET A 25 -4.84 0.75 -1.59
CA MET A 25 -5.99 1.01 -2.48
C MET A 25 -5.83 0.25 -3.80
N VAL A 26 -5.66 -1.08 -3.75
CA VAL A 26 -5.83 -1.96 -4.93
C VAL A 26 -6.34 -3.32 -4.43
N ASP A 27 -7.29 -3.96 -5.13
CA ASP A 27 -7.88 -5.25 -4.72
C ASP A 27 -6.83 -6.40 -4.74
N ALA A 28 -5.79 -6.21 -5.55
CA ALA A 28 -4.66 -7.12 -5.63
C ALA A 28 -3.77 -7.13 -4.38
N LEU A 29 -3.74 -6.07 -3.56
CA LEU A 29 -2.83 -5.94 -2.42
C LEU A 29 -3.47 -6.58 -1.18
N ARG A 30 -2.78 -7.55 -0.58
CA ARG A 30 -3.24 -8.28 0.60
C ARG A 30 -2.65 -7.75 1.88
N ASP A 31 -1.32 -7.61 1.92
CA ASP A 31 -0.60 -7.25 3.13
C ASP A 31 0.73 -6.58 2.80
N VAL A 32 1.28 -5.86 3.78
CA VAL A 32 2.62 -5.29 3.74
C VAL A 32 3.31 -5.61 5.05
N LEU A 33 4.35 -6.45 4.98
CA LEU A 33 5.07 -6.95 6.14
C LEU A 33 6.45 -6.30 6.23
N TYR A 34 6.80 -5.79 7.40
CA TYR A 34 8.15 -5.36 7.73
C TYR A 34 8.97 -6.57 8.17
N GLY A 35 9.94 -6.99 7.36
CA GLY A 35 10.79 -8.15 7.58
C GLY A 35 12.04 -7.88 8.43
N GLY A 36 12.13 -6.69 9.03
CA GLY A 36 13.30 -6.27 9.81
C GLY A 36 14.34 -5.53 8.98
N THR A 37 15.36 -5.04 9.69
CA THR A 37 16.55 -4.44 9.11
C THR A 37 17.77 -5.22 9.57
N HIS A 38 18.64 -5.60 8.64
CA HIS A 38 19.86 -6.34 8.92
C HIS A 38 20.95 -5.89 7.94
N GLU A 39 22.16 -5.66 8.43
CA GLU A 39 23.33 -5.26 7.62
C GLU A 39 23.08 -4.09 6.65
N GLY A 40 22.32 -3.08 7.08
CA GLY A 40 22.00 -1.92 6.24
C GLY A 40 20.91 -2.15 5.20
N TYR A 41 20.33 -3.35 5.14
CA TYR A 41 19.18 -3.66 4.29
C TYR A 41 17.91 -3.77 5.12
N THR A 42 16.90 -2.99 4.74
CA THR A 42 15.53 -3.12 5.25
C THR A 42 14.72 -4.01 4.32
N LYS A 43 14.13 -5.08 4.84
CA LYS A 43 13.25 -5.97 4.08
C LYS A 43 11.80 -5.57 4.29
N ILE A 44 11.07 -5.38 3.19
CA ILE A 44 9.62 -5.19 3.18
C ILE A 44 9.05 -6.20 2.19
N ALA A 45 8.04 -6.95 2.61
CA ALA A 45 7.33 -7.90 1.75
C ALA A 45 5.93 -7.38 1.44
N VAL A 46 5.54 -7.48 0.17
CA VAL A 46 4.22 -7.05 -0.31
C VAL A 46 3.44 -8.27 -0.79
N GLY A 47 2.39 -8.63 -0.06
CA GLY A 47 1.50 -9.72 -0.41
C GLY A 47 0.52 -9.30 -1.49
N VAL A 48 0.43 -10.06 -2.58
CA VAL A 48 -0.55 -9.84 -3.66
C VAL A 48 -1.45 -11.06 -3.88
N ARG A 49 -2.67 -10.84 -4.39
CA ARG A 49 -3.66 -11.92 -4.66
C ARG A 49 -3.27 -12.80 -5.84
N ALA A 50 -2.51 -12.25 -6.78
CA ALA A 50 -2.05 -12.91 -7.99
C ALA A 50 -0.69 -12.33 -8.41
N ARG A 51 0.06 -13.04 -9.25
CA ARG A 51 1.31 -12.55 -9.80
C ARG A 51 1.02 -11.51 -10.89
N LEU A 52 1.19 -10.24 -10.54
CA LEU A 52 0.91 -9.10 -11.40
C LEU A 52 2.22 -8.36 -11.70
N PRO A 53 2.35 -7.75 -12.89
CA PRO A 53 3.44 -6.84 -13.18
C PRO A 53 3.51 -5.72 -12.14
N PHE A 54 4.71 -5.35 -11.75
CA PHE A 54 4.94 -4.23 -10.84
C PHE A 54 6.22 -3.47 -11.23
N ARG A 55 6.33 -2.24 -10.72
CA ARG A 55 7.53 -1.41 -10.82
C ARG A 55 7.80 -0.73 -9.48
N VAL A 56 9.07 -0.38 -9.26
CA VAL A 56 9.54 0.29 -8.04
C VAL A 56 10.12 1.65 -8.43
N LEU A 57 9.72 2.68 -7.71
CA LEU A 57 10.18 4.06 -7.90
C LEU A 57 10.68 4.60 -6.56
N THR A 58 11.82 5.28 -6.58
CA THR A 58 12.34 6.04 -5.45
C THR A 58 12.03 7.52 -5.66
N MET A 59 11.53 8.18 -4.62
CA MET A 59 11.35 9.63 -4.63
C MET A 59 12.10 10.20 -3.45
N THR A 60 12.83 11.29 -3.69
CA THR A 60 13.82 11.84 -2.75
C THR A 60 13.24 12.94 -1.86
N ASP A 61 12.08 13.50 -2.21
CA ASP A 61 11.50 14.64 -1.50
C ASP A 61 9.96 14.55 -1.37
N PRO A 62 9.40 14.22 -0.19
CA PRO A 62 10.05 13.49 0.91
C PRO A 62 10.48 12.09 0.48
N GLY A 63 11.52 11.55 1.13
CA GLY A 63 12.04 10.20 0.91
C GLY A 63 10.94 9.12 0.99
N ARG A 64 10.65 8.47 -0.14
CA ARG A 64 9.64 7.40 -0.22
C ARG A 64 9.98 6.40 -1.31
N VAL A 65 9.58 5.15 -1.08
CA VAL A 65 9.59 4.08 -2.08
C VAL A 65 8.15 3.83 -2.50
N VAL A 66 7.88 3.88 -3.80
CA VAL A 66 6.56 3.62 -4.38
C VAL A 66 6.63 2.30 -5.14
N ILE A 67 5.74 1.38 -4.77
CA ILE A 67 5.56 0.11 -5.48
C ILE A 67 4.23 0.22 -6.23
N ASP A 68 4.31 0.30 -7.55
CA ASP A 68 3.15 0.41 -8.43
C ASP A 68 2.85 -0.99 -9.00
N VAL A 69 1.64 -1.49 -8.73
CA VAL A 69 1.20 -2.86 -9.07
C VAL A 69 0.04 -2.78 -10.03
N ALA A 70 0.14 -3.47 -11.17
CA ALA A 70 -0.95 -3.54 -12.14
C ALA A 70 -2.20 -4.16 -11.51
N HIS A 71 -3.38 -3.68 -11.88
CA HIS A 71 -4.65 -4.20 -11.33
C HIS A 71 -5.15 -5.45 -12.05
N ARG A 72 -4.68 -5.65 -13.29
CA ARG A 72 -5.01 -6.75 -14.19
C ARG A 72 -3.90 -6.86 -15.22
N TRP A 73 -3.82 -8.02 -15.88
CA TRP A 73 -3.13 -8.14 -17.15
C TRP A 73 -3.97 -7.48 -18.25
#